data_AF-A0A101X2I5-F1
#
_entry.id   AF-A0A101X2I5-F1
#
_cell.length_a   1.000
_cell.length_b   1.000
_cell.length_c   1.000
_cell.angle_alpha   90.00
_cell.angle_beta   90.00
_cell.angle_gamma   90.00
#
_symmetry.space_group_name_H-M   'P 1'
#
loop_
_entity.id
_entity.type
_entity.pdbx_description
1 polymer ?
#
loop_
_entity_poly.entity_id
_entity_poly.type
_entity_poly.pdbx_seq_one_letter_code
_entity_poly.pdbx_strand_id
1 'polypeptide(L)'
;AVPLRSRGGLAIAMSGGSLAGIGGEGQLAYGGAALIPGRAAKLFEGAEFPQALAEAAREMKIAVAVWGGRWFKVEEPVDLVAALELVMPNATYIAADAKISPTAVIEGPVAVESGAEIDHYAVVKGPAYIGRGAFVGAHALIRNFSDIEEGAVVGSSAEITHSLVGPRATIGRGSFVSYSVVGEGAVLEPNVLTKSVLRGGRGRLSPVEVRGRELYKLGALIGRGARVDAGTVLEPGQGFGVSSPA
;
A
#
# COMPACT_ATOMS: atom_id res chain seq x y z
N ALA A 1 -15.25 -24.98 -7.29
CA ALA A 1 -16.22 -24.33 -8.20
C ALA A 1 -15.71 -22.92 -8.49
N VAL A 2 -15.45 -22.60 -9.76
CA VAL A 2 -14.83 -21.32 -10.19
C VAL A 2 -15.93 -20.38 -10.67
N PRO A 3 -16.04 -19.15 -10.15
CA PRO A 3 -16.88 -18.12 -10.76
C PRO A 3 -16.23 -17.60 -12.04
N LEU A 4 -16.94 -17.73 -13.16
CA LEU A 4 -16.67 -17.04 -14.42
C LEU A 4 -16.98 -15.55 -14.24
N ARG A 5 -15.96 -14.71 -14.03
CA ARG A 5 -15.84 -13.30 -14.51
C ARG A 5 -14.84 -12.52 -13.65
N SER A 6 -13.60 -12.45 -14.12
CA SER A 6 -12.74 -11.27 -13.99
C SER A 6 -11.66 -11.34 -15.07
N ARG A 7 -12.06 -11.05 -16.32
CA ARG A 7 -11.10 -10.62 -17.35
C ARG A 7 -10.63 -9.22 -16.94
N GLY A 8 -9.41 -9.13 -16.44
CA GLY A 8 -8.83 -7.86 -16.02
C GLY A 8 -7.65 -8.00 -15.07
N GLY A 9 -6.72 -8.91 -15.36
CA GLY A 9 -5.38 -8.80 -14.82
C GLY A 9 -4.61 -7.81 -15.68
N LEU A 10 -4.17 -6.69 -15.11
CA LEU A 10 -3.26 -5.76 -15.77
C LEU A 10 -1.91 -6.48 -15.94
N ALA A 11 -1.67 -7.05 -17.11
CA ALA A 11 -0.38 -7.63 -17.46
C ALA A 11 0.58 -6.48 -17.80
N ILE A 12 1.59 -6.25 -16.97
CA ILE A 12 2.75 -5.47 -17.36
C ILE A 12 3.61 -6.41 -18.21
N ALA A 13 3.52 -6.26 -19.53
CA ALA A 13 4.41 -6.93 -20.45
C ALA A 13 5.80 -6.28 -20.35
N MET A 14 6.77 -7.00 -19.78
CA MET A 14 8.16 -6.71 -20.04
C MET A 14 8.58 -7.48 -21.27
N SER A 15 8.60 -6.81 -22.43
CA SER A 15 9.22 -7.35 -23.63
C SER A 15 10.73 -7.44 -23.41
N GLY A 16 11.27 -8.65 -23.40
CA GLY A 16 12.71 -8.91 -23.39
C GLY A 16 13.20 -9.54 -22.09
N GLY A 17 13.41 -10.84 -22.12
CA GLY A 17 14.01 -11.60 -21.03
C GLY A 17 14.12 -13.07 -21.40
N SER A 18 15.11 -13.74 -20.82
CA SER A 18 15.59 -15.12 -21.03
C SER A 18 14.55 -16.27 -20.91
N LEU A 19 13.26 -15.96 -20.82
CA LEU A 19 12.15 -16.92 -20.72
C LEU A 19 11.60 -17.39 -22.07
N ALA A 20 12.12 -16.89 -23.20
CA ALA A 20 11.70 -17.30 -24.54
C ALA A 20 11.84 -18.83 -24.79
N GLY A 21 12.68 -19.53 -24.03
CA GLY A 21 12.87 -20.98 -24.12
C GLY A 21 11.83 -21.84 -23.37
N ILE A 22 10.94 -21.24 -22.57
CA ILE A 22 10.00 -21.98 -21.69
C ILE A 22 8.55 -21.90 -22.22
N GLY A 23 8.31 -21.15 -23.30
CA GLY A 23 7.01 -21.00 -23.95
C GLY A 23 6.98 -19.70 -24.75
N GLY A 24 6.54 -19.76 -26.01
CA GLY A 24 6.63 -18.67 -27.00
C GLY A 24 6.06 -17.32 -26.55
N GLU A 25 6.46 -16.26 -27.27
CA GLU A 25 6.03 -14.84 -27.13
C GLU A 25 5.23 -14.55 -25.84
N GLY A 26 5.95 -14.50 -24.72
CA GLY A 26 5.40 -14.81 -23.39
C GLY A 26 4.42 -13.79 -22.82
N GLN A 27 3.23 -14.27 -22.43
CA GLN A 27 2.23 -13.55 -21.61
C GLN A 27 2.40 -13.78 -20.10
N LEU A 28 3.45 -14.49 -19.67
CA LEU A 28 3.68 -14.92 -18.29
C LEU A 28 4.98 -14.35 -17.74
N ALA A 29 4.96 -13.90 -16.49
CA ALA A 29 6.13 -13.45 -15.73
C ALA A 29 6.37 -14.36 -14.51
N TYR A 30 7.62 -14.41 -14.03
CA TYR A 30 7.93 -15.13 -12.79
C TYR A 30 7.27 -14.44 -11.59
N GLY A 31 6.38 -15.16 -10.90
CA GLY A 31 5.58 -14.62 -9.80
C GLY A 31 6.30 -14.51 -8.45
N GLY A 32 7.61 -14.78 -8.39
CA GLY A 32 8.40 -14.62 -7.16
C GLY A 32 8.47 -15.85 -6.25
N ALA A 33 7.90 -16.99 -6.64
CA ALA A 33 7.93 -18.22 -5.85
C ALA A 33 8.35 -19.43 -6.70
N ALA A 34 9.24 -20.26 -6.15
CA ALA A 34 9.68 -21.50 -6.75
C ALA A 34 9.89 -22.59 -5.67
N LEU A 35 9.56 -23.83 -6.00
CA LEU A 35 9.88 -25.00 -5.19
C LEU A 35 11.10 -25.68 -5.80
N ILE A 36 12.24 -25.58 -5.11
CA ILE A 36 13.51 -26.09 -5.59
C ILE A 36 13.81 -27.43 -4.91
N PRO A 37 13.89 -28.56 -5.63
CA PRO A 37 14.25 -29.83 -5.03
C PRO A 37 15.71 -29.79 -4.56
N GLY A 38 16.02 -30.44 -3.42
CA GLY A 38 17.36 -30.38 -2.81
C GLY A 38 18.51 -30.75 -3.76
N ARG A 39 18.29 -31.67 -4.71
CA ARG A 39 19.27 -32.03 -5.75
C ARG A 39 19.68 -30.87 -6.67
N ALA A 40 18.82 -29.87 -6.85
CA ALA A 40 19.06 -28.69 -7.66
C ALA A 40 19.49 -27.47 -6.83
N ALA A 41 19.46 -27.55 -5.49
CA ALA A 41 19.74 -26.40 -4.63
C ALA A 41 21.09 -25.74 -4.92
N LYS A 42 22.12 -26.54 -5.20
CA LYS A 42 23.46 -26.06 -5.56
C LYS A 42 23.50 -25.18 -6.80
N LEU A 43 22.58 -25.35 -7.76
CA LEU A 43 22.51 -24.51 -8.95
C LEU A 43 22.03 -23.09 -8.62
N PHE A 44 21.30 -22.91 -7.52
CA PHE A 44 20.76 -21.63 -7.09
C PHE A 44 21.65 -20.95 -6.03
N GLU A 45 22.70 -21.61 -5.55
CA GLU A 45 23.64 -21.01 -4.61
C GLU A 45 24.57 -20.03 -5.35
N GLY A 46 24.41 -18.73 -5.08
CA GLY A 46 25.29 -17.68 -5.62
C GLY A 46 25.06 -17.32 -7.10
N ALA A 47 24.10 -17.95 -7.77
CA ALA A 47 23.71 -17.66 -9.14
C ALA A 47 22.46 -16.76 -9.21
N GLU A 48 22.37 -15.95 -10.25
CA GLU A 48 21.14 -15.20 -10.56
C GLU A 48 20.00 -16.16 -10.88
N PHE A 49 18.81 -15.92 -10.32
CA PHE A 49 17.69 -16.86 -10.43
C PHE A 49 17.35 -17.27 -11.88
N PRO A 50 17.31 -16.36 -12.89
CA PRO A 50 17.05 -16.76 -14.27
C PRO A 50 18.15 -17.68 -14.85
N GLN A 51 19.40 -17.53 -14.42
CA GLN A 51 20.52 -18.35 -14.88
C GLN A 51 20.44 -19.75 -14.25
N ALA A 52 20.26 -19.82 -12.93
CA ALA A 52 20.07 -21.07 -12.21
C ALA A 52 18.86 -21.87 -12.74
N LEU A 53 17.76 -21.18 -13.06
CA LEU A 53 16.57 -21.79 -13.65
C LEU A 53 16.86 -22.35 -15.05
N ALA A 54 17.62 -21.63 -15.88
CA ALA A 54 18.02 -22.09 -17.21
C ALA A 54 18.94 -23.31 -17.15
N GLU A 55 19.86 -23.37 -16.18
CA GLU A 55 20.71 -24.54 -15.94
C GLU A 55 19.90 -25.73 -15.44
N ALA A 56 19.03 -25.53 -14.45
CA ALA A 56 18.13 -26.57 -13.95
C ALA A 56 17.24 -27.13 -15.07
N ALA A 57 16.77 -26.29 -16.00
CA ALA A 57 15.95 -26.72 -17.13
C ALA A 57 16.67 -27.70 -18.08
N ARG A 58 18.01 -27.70 -18.10
CA ARG A 58 18.80 -28.65 -18.90
C ARG A 58 18.85 -30.03 -18.26
N GLU A 59 18.82 -30.09 -16.93
CA GLU A 59 18.97 -31.32 -16.16
C GLU A 59 17.63 -31.93 -15.73
N MET A 60 16.58 -31.11 -15.65
CA MET A 60 15.27 -31.54 -15.18
C MET A 60 14.10 -30.80 -15.80
N LYS A 61 12.94 -31.45 -15.78
CA LYS A 61 11.67 -30.82 -16.14
C LYS A 61 11.24 -29.85 -15.05
N ILE A 62 10.92 -28.63 -15.46
CA ILE A 62 10.38 -27.59 -14.59
C ILE A 62 8.87 -27.52 -14.83
N ALA A 63 8.10 -27.74 -13.78
CA ALA A 63 6.65 -27.51 -13.81
C ALA A 63 6.36 -26.03 -13.54
N VAL A 64 5.38 -25.47 -14.26
CA VAL A 64 4.92 -24.09 -14.09
C VAL A 64 3.51 -24.11 -13.50
N ALA A 65 3.33 -23.44 -12.37
CA ALA A 65 2.01 -23.17 -11.79
C ALA A 65 1.61 -21.74 -12.14
N VAL A 66 0.50 -21.59 -12.88
CA VAL A 66 0.00 -20.27 -13.29
C VAL A 66 -0.91 -19.71 -12.19
N TRP A 67 -0.59 -18.51 -11.70
CA TRP A 67 -1.43 -17.78 -10.75
C TRP A 67 -2.38 -16.84 -11.50
N GLY A 68 -3.69 -17.06 -11.33
CA GLY A 68 -4.74 -16.21 -11.92
C GLY A 68 -5.34 -15.17 -10.97
N GLY A 69 -4.85 -15.10 -9.74
CA GLY A 69 -5.33 -14.15 -8.73
C GLY A 69 -4.67 -12.78 -8.82
N ARG A 70 -4.95 -11.92 -7.83
CA ARG A 70 -4.21 -10.66 -7.66
C ARG A 70 -2.74 -10.98 -7.39
N TRP A 71 -1.85 -10.27 -8.07
CA TRP A 71 -0.41 -10.32 -7.87
C TRP A 71 0.13 -8.90 -8.01
N PHE A 72 1.02 -8.51 -7.12
CA PHE A 72 1.58 -7.16 -7.09
C PHE A 72 3.00 -7.21 -6.55
N LYS A 73 3.91 -6.56 -7.26
CA LYS A 73 5.31 -6.45 -6.87
C LYS A 73 5.50 -5.13 -6.13
N VAL A 74 6.11 -5.18 -4.96
CA VAL A 74 6.55 -4.00 -4.21
C VAL A 74 8.04 -3.88 -4.40
N GLU A 75 8.50 -2.86 -5.13
CA GLU A 75 9.92 -2.60 -5.37
C GLU A 75 10.36 -1.29 -4.70
N GLU A 76 9.48 -0.30 -4.72
CA GLU A 76 9.73 1.03 -4.20
C GLU A 76 8.65 1.44 -3.18
N PRO A 77 8.94 2.37 -2.25
CA PRO A 77 7.96 2.82 -1.26
C PRO A 77 6.65 3.33 -1.87
N VAL A 78 6.71 3.89 -3.09
CA VAL A 78 5.53 4.38 -3.81
C VAL A 78 4.56 3.26 -4.18
N ASP A 79 5.04 2.02 -4.31
CA ASP A 79 4.20 0.85 -4.58
C ASP A 79 3.30 0.51 -3.40
N LEU A 80 3.67 0.89 -2.17
CA LEU A 80 2.83 0.70 -0.99
C LEU A 80 1.51 1.46 -1.12
N VAL A 81 1.53 2.67 -1.70
CA VAL A 81 0.32 3.46 -1.92
C VAL A 81 -0.64 2.73 -2.87
N ALA A 82 -0.12 2.16 -3.96
CA ALA A 82 -0.93 1.37 -4.90
C ALA A 82 -1.37 0.01 -4.31
N ALA A 83 -0.55 -0.60 -3.45
CA ALA A 83 -0.86 -1.87 -2.80
C ALA A 83 -2.07 -1.77 -1.87
N LEU A 84 -2.37 -0.59 -1.31
CA LEU A 84 -3.54 -0.36 -0.44
C LEU A 84 -4.83 -0.82 -1.11
N GLU A 85 -5.05 -0.47 -2.38
CA GLU A 85 -6.25 -0.89 -3.13
C GLU A 85 -6.38 -2.42 -3.25
N LEU A 86 -5.27 -3.15 -3.19
CA LEU A 86 -5.24 -4.60 -3.33
C LEU A 86 -5.46 -5.33 -2.01
N VAL A 87 -5.00 -4.76 -0.90
CA VAL A 87 -5.05 -5.39 0.43
C VAL A 87 -6.28 -4.98 1.25
N MET A 88 -6.98 -3.92 0.83
CA MET A 88 -8.18 -3.44 1.49
C MET A 88 -9.25 -4.52 1.68
N PRO A 89 -10.01 -4.48 2.80
CA PRO A 89 -11.06 -5.44 3.07
C PRO A 89 -12.20 -5.32 2.06
N ASN A 90 -12.80 -6.47 1.71
CA ASN A 90 -13.95 -6.56 0.82
C ASN A 90 -15.29 -6.78 1.56
N ALA A 91 -15.24 -6.93 2.89
CA ALA A 91 -16.38 -7.08 3.77
C ALA A 91 -16.12 -6.34 5.08
N THR A 92 -17.19 -5.97 5.78
CA THR A 92 -17.07 -5.39 7.12
C THR A 92 -16.85 -6.48 8.16
N TYR A 93 -15.84 -6.28 9.02
CA TYR A 93 -15.56 -7.10 10.18
C TYR A 93 -15.25 -6.18 11.36
N ILE A 94 -15.81 -6.48 12.53
CA ILE A 94 -15.55 -5.74 13.77
C ILE A 94 -15.27 -6.77 14.86
N ALA A 95 -14.09 -6.69 15.47
CA ALA A 95 -13.71 -7.55 16.57
C ALA A 95 -14.61 -7.34 17.80
N ALA A 96 -14.87 -8.42 18.55
CA ALA A 96 -15.83 -8.41 19.66
C ALA A 96 -15.44 -7.50 20.83
N ASP A 97 -14.15 -7.21 20.99
CA ASP A 97 -13.57 -6.37 22.03
C ASP A 97 -13.18 -4.97 21.54
N ALA A 98 -13.48 -4.62 20.28
CA ALA A 98 -13.31 -3.27 19.78
C ALA A 98 -14.30 -2.31 20.48
N LYS A 99 -13.84 -1.10 20.82
CA LYS A 99 -14.67 -0.08 21.46
C LYS A 99 -15.04 0.98 20.45
N ILE A 100 -16.30 1.00 20.05
CA ILE A 100 -16.81 1.98 19.08
C ILE A 100 -17.87 2.82 19.76
N SER A 101 -17.70 4.14 19.74
CA SER A 101 -18.68 5.06 20.30
C SER A 101 -20.04 4.90 19.59
N PRO A 102 -21.18 4.96 20.29
CA PRO A 102 -22.51 4.93 19.68
C PRO A 102 -22.77 6.04 18.65
N THR A 103 -21.97 7.12 18.67
CA THR A 103 -22.08 8.23 17.72
C THR A 103 -21.08 8.16 16.56
N ALA A 104 -20.18 7.17 16.55
CA ALA A 104 -19.30 6.93 15.42
C ALA A 104 -20.08 6.32 14.24
N VAL A 105 -19.65 6.62 13.01
CA VAL A 105 -20.26 6.12 11.78
C VAL A 105 -19.26 5.23 11.05
N ILE A 106 -19.66 4.00 10.74
CA ILE A 106 -18.88 3.05 9.94
C ILE A 106 -19.65 2.74 8.66
N GLU A 107 -19.12 3.18 7.52
CA GLU A 107 -19.64 2.88 6.18
C GLU A 107 -18.71 1.86 5.52
N GLY A 108 -19.17 0.62 5.35
CA GLY A 108 -18.36 -0.52 4.89
C GLY A 108 -17.84 -0.44 3.44
N PRO A 109 -16.88 -1.31 3.05
CA PRO A 109 -16.28 -2.38 3.88
C PRO A 109 -15.21 -1.84 4.84
N VAL A 110 -15.27 -2.21 6.11
CA VAL A 110 -14.27 -1.78 7.12
C VAL A 110 -13.90 -2.96 8.00
N ALA A 111 -12.60 -3.18 8.18
CA ALA A 111 -12.09 -4.13 9.17
C ALA A 111 -11.63 -3.35 10.41
N VAL A 112 -12.18 -3.70 11.57
CA VAL A 112 -11.80 -3.16 12.88
C VAL A 112 -11.32 -4.30 13.76
N GLU A 113 -10.04 -4.30 14.09
CA GLU A 113 -9.37 -5.37 14.80
C GLU A 113 -9.50 -5.27 16.33
N SER A 114 -9.03 -6.32 17.02
CA SER A 114 -9.13 -6.45 18.47
C SER A 114 -8.48 -5.29 19.22
N GLY A 115 -9.18 -4.80 20.25
CA GLY A 115 -8.75 -3.70 21.10
C GLY A 115 -8.71 -2.32 20.42
N ALA A 116 -9.10 -2.20 19.15
CA ALA A 116 -9.20 -0.90 18.50
C ALA A 116 -10.29 -0.03 19.13
N GLU A 117 -10.06 1.28 19.16
CA GLU A 117 -10.98 2.26 19.74
C GLU A 117 -11.34 3.33 18.70
N ILE A 118 -12.63 3.56 18.48
CA ILE A 118 -13.17 4.58 17.58
C ILE A 118 -14.07 5.51 18.40
N ASP A 119 -13.63 6.74 18.57
CA ASP A 119 -14.23 7.72 19.47
C ASP A 119 -15.42 8.47 18.83
N HIS A 120 -16.08 9.30 19.63
CA HIS A 120 -17.34 9.96 19.31
C HIS A 120 -17.29 10.74 17.99
N TYR A 121 -18.33 10.58 17.18
CA TYR A 121 -18.50 11.29 15.90
C TYR A 121 -17.38 11.08 14.88
N ALA A 122 -16.46 10.14 15.11
CA ALA A 122 -15.54 9.72 14.06
C ALA A 122 -16.32 9.02 12.94
N VAL A 123 -15.88 9.21 11.71
CA VAL A 123 -16.49 8.62 10.52
C VAL A 123 -15.44 7.80 9.79
N VAL A 124 -15.69 6.52 9.61
CA VAL A 124 -14.84 5.60 8.85
C VAL A 124 -15.59 5.15 7.60
N LYS A 125 -15.13 5.62 6.44
CA LYS A 125 -15.68 5.30 5.11
C LYS A 125 -14.76 4.35 4.37
N GLY A 126 -15.25 3.14 4.16
CA GLY A 126 -14.54 2.04 3.54
C GLY A 126 -14.29 2.21 2.03
N PRO A 127 -13.41 1.37 1.44
CA PRO A 127 -12.65 0.33 2.12
C PRO A 127 -11.60 0.90 3.10
N ALA A 128 -11.54 0.41 4.33
CA ALA A 128 -10.56 0.87 5.32
C ALA A 128 -10.22 -0.22 6.34
N TYR A 129 -9.01 -0.17 6.89
CA TYR A 129 -8.54 -1.08 7.94
C TYR A 129 -8.12 -0.29 9.18
N ILE A 130 -8.61 -0.74 10.34
CA ILE A 130 -8.27 -0.21 11.66
C ILE A 130 -7.69 -1.37 12.48
N GLY A 131 -6.37 -1.34 12.66
CA GLY A 131 -5.56 -2.40 13.22
C GLY A 131 -5.70 -2.55 14.74
N ARG A 132 -5.08 -3.62 15.25
CA ARG A 132 -5.19 -3.99 16.67
C ARG A 132 -4.74 -2.85 17.57
N GLY A 133 -5.52 -2.51 18.59
CA GLY A 133 -5.19 -1.45 19.54
C GLY A 133 -5.03 -0.05 18.91
N ALA A 134 -5.42 0.15 17.65
CA ALA A 134 -5.39 1.47 17.03
C ALA A 134 -6.45 2.39 17.64
N PHE A 135 -6.17 3.68 17.72
CA PHE A 135 -7.08 4.70 18.24
C PHE A 135 -7.46 5.69 17.16
N VAL A 136 -8.77 5.89 16.93
CA VAL A 136 -9.33 6.92 16.06
C VAL A 136 -10.09 7.92 16.91
N GLY A 137 -9.54 9.12 17.05
CA GLY A 137 -10.06 10.17 17.92
C GLY A 137 -11.35 10.82 17.42
N ALA A 138 -12.02 11.55 18.32
CA ALA A 138 -13.32 12.14 18.04
C ALA A 138 -13.30 13.03 16.79
N HIS A 139 -14.38 12.98 16.01
CA HIS A 139 -14.54 13.74 14.77
C HIS A 139 -13.49 13.46 13.67
N ALA A 140 -12.63 12.46 13.81
CA ALA A 140 -11.71 12.07 12.74
C ALA A 140 -12.48 11.49 11.54
N LEU A 141 -11.97 11.71 10.33
CA LEU A 141 -12.52 11.20 9.09
C LEU A 141 -11.53 10.26 8.43
N ILE A 142 -11.77 8.96 8.53
CA ILE A 142 -11.01 7.94 7.81
C ILE A 142 -11.74 7.63 6.51
N ARG A 143 -11.05 7.71 5.38
CA ARG A 143 -11.63 7.53 4.04
C ARG A 143 -11.05 6.32 3.33
N ASN A 144 -11.60 6.04 2.17
CA ASN A 144 -11.26 4.90 1.32
C ASN A 144 -9.73 4.72 1.16
N PHE A 145 -9.33 3.46 1.20
CA PHE A 145 -7.97 2.96 1.10
C PHE A 145 -7.03 3.49 2.20
N SER A 146 -7.57 3.77 3.38
CA SER A 146 -6.75 4.10 4.54
C SER A 146 -6.51 2.86 5.38
N ASP A 147 -5.24 2.65 5.71
CA ASP A 147 -4.76 1.55 6.52
C ASP A 147 -4.14 2.11 7.79
N ILE A 148 -4.80 1.92 8.93
CA ILE A 148 -4.37 2.40 10.23
C ILE A 148 -3.85 1.20 11.01
N GLU A 149 -2.54 1.03 11.06
CA GLU A 149 -1.89 -0.19 11.56
C GLU A 149 -1.90 -0.30 13.09
N GLU A 150 -1.41 -1.45 13.58
CA GLU A 150 -1.39 -1.81 15.00
C GLU A 150 -0.85 -0.70 15.91
N GLY A 151 -1.65 -0.31 16.90
CA GLY A 151 -1.31 0.70 17.90
C GLY A 151 -1.13 2.11 17.35
N ALA A 152 -1.49 2.38 16.09
CA ALA A 152 -1.44 3.71 15.52
C ALA A 152 -2.52 4.62 16.14
N VAL A 153 -2.23 5.91 16.22
CA VAL A 153 -3.10 6.92 16.81
C VAL A 153 -3.46 7.96 15.77
N VAL A 154 -4.75 8.12 15.48
CA VAL A 154 -5.28 9.23 14.69
C VAL A 154 -5.97 10.20 15.63
N GLY A 155 -5.41 11.40 15.76
CA GLY A 155 -5.92 12.46 16.62
C GLY A 155 -7.28 12.99 16.17
N SER A 156 -7.96 13.69 17.08
CA SER A 156 -9.29 14.26 16.82
C SER A 156 -9.31 15.18 15.58
N SER A 157 -10.38 15.13 14.81
CA SER A 157 -10.57 15.96 13.61
C SER A 157 -9.49 15.80 12.53
N ALA A 158 -8.63 14.79 12.61
CA ALA A 158 -7.73 14.46 11.51
C ALA A 158 -8.49 13.76 10.38
N GLU A 159 -8.10 13.99 9.13
CA GLU A 159 -8.63 13.31 7.96
C GLU A 159 -7.54 12.49 7.28
N ILE A 160 -7.80 11.19 7.11
CA ILE A 160 -6.88 10.24 6.46
C ILE A 160 -7.57 9.69 5.21
N THR A 161 -6.89 9.69 4.08
CA THR A 161 -7.39 9.09 2.84
C THR A 161 -6.26 8.43 2.06
N HIS A 162 -6.51 7.23 1.54
CA HIS A 162 -5.59 6.56 0.63
C HIS A 162 -4.15 6.47 1.15
N SER A 163 -3.99 6.22 2.45
CA SER A 163 -2.69 6.33 3.12
C SER A 163 -2.47 5.16 4.07
N LEU A 164 -1.20 4.76 4.19
CA LEU A 164 -0.73 3.83 5.21
C LEU A 164 -0.25 4.64 6.42
N VAL A 165 -0.87 4.40 7.57
CA VAL A 165 -0.41 4.87 8.88
C VAL A 165 0.19 3.68 9.61
N GLY A 166 1.53 3.58 9.58
CA GLY A 166 2.26 2.41 10.06
C GLY A 166 2.15 2.16 11.57
N PRO A 167 2.61 0.99 12.05
CA PRO A 167 2.38 0.57 13.43
C PRO A 167 2.93 1.59 14.43
N ARG A 168 2.15 1.90 15.47
CA ARG A 168 2.49 2.89 16.52
C ARG A 168 2.78 4.30 16.01
N ALA A 169 2.46 4.63 14.75
CA ALA A 169 2.57 5.99 14.27
C ALA A 169 1.48 6.87 14.91
N THR A 170 1.79 8.15 15.09
CA THR A 170 0.85 9.14 15.65
C THR A 170 0.58 10.23 14.64
N ILE A 171 -0.68 10.43 14.29
CA ILE A 171 -1.16 11.56 13.51
C ILE A 171 -1.83 12.54 14.45
N GLY A 172 -1.25 13.73 14.59
CA GLY A 172 -1.76 14.79 15.45
C GLY A 172 -3.14 15.28 15.00
N ARG A 173 -3.90 15.84 15.95
CA ARG A 173 -5.24 16.40 15.69
C ARG A 173 -5.23 17.41 14.53
N GLY A 174 -6.33 17.47 13.79
CA GLY A 174 -6.51 18.44 12.70
C GLY A 174 -5.59 18.25 11.49
N SER A 175 -4.87 17.13 11.42
CA SER A 175 -3.97 16.84 10.28
C SER A 175 -4.75 16.29 9.08
N PHE A 176 -4.24 16.51 7.88
CA PHE A 176 -4.75 15.91 6.64
C PHE A 176 -3.66 15.05 6.00
N VAL A 177 -3.90 13.74 5.93
CA VAL A 177 -2.95 12.77 5.37
C VAL A 177 -3.58 12.06 4.18
N SER A 178 -2.97 12.20 3.02
CA SER A 178 -3.56 11.84 1.72
C SER A 178 -2.49 11.23 0.82
N TYR A 179 -2.75 10.06 0.23
CA TYR A 179 -1.81 9.36 -0.68
C TYR A 179 -0.39 9.20 -0.10
N SER A 180 -0.29 8.97 1.19
CA SER A 180 0.97 9.02 1.94
C SER A 180 1.31 7.70 2.60
N VAL A 181 2.60 7.52 2.92
CA VAL A 181 3.09 6.42 3.74
C VAL A 181 3.74 7.01 4.98
N VAL A 182 3.15 6.74 6.13
CA VAL A 182 3.67 7.13 7.45
C VAL A 182 4.31 5.92 8.08
N GLY A 183 5.64 5.97 8.26
CA GLY A 183 6.42 4.86 8.79
C GLY A 183 6.08 4.52 10.25
N GLU A 184 6.45 3.31 10.65
CA GLU A 184 6.30 2.83 12.02
C GLU A 184 6.86 3.83 13.04
N GLY A 185 6.08 4.12 14.08
CA GLY A 185 6.47 5.02 15.17
C GLY A 185 6.73 6.47 14.77
N ALA A 186 6.41 6.87 13.53
CA ALA A 186 6.52 8.26 13.11
C ALA A 186 5.48 9.13 13.81
N VAL A 187 5.81 10.41 14.03
CA VAL A 187 4.95 11.38 14.71
C VAL A 187 4.73 12.57 13.80
N LEU A 188 3.51 12.74 13.31
CA LEU A 188 3.04 13.98 12.74
C LEU A 188 2.39 14.77 13.88
N GLU A 189 2.96 15.90 14.25
CA GLU A 189 2.37 16.78 15.26
C GLU A 189 1.06 17.43 14.76
N PRO A 190 0.29 18.14 15.60
CA PRO A 190 -1.00 18.70 15.19
C PRO A 190 -0.95 19.58 13.94
N ASN A 191 -2.00 19.52 13.14
CA ASN A 191 -2.20 20.33 11.92
C ASN A 191 -1.15 20.13 10.83
N VAL A 192 -0.57 18.93 10.70
CA VAL A 192 0.29 18.60 9.55
C VAL A 192 -0.56 18.30 8.32
N LEU A 193 -0.16 18.81 7.16
CA LEU A 193 -0.87 18.61 5.88
C LEU A 193 0.04 17.92 4.88
N THR A 194 -0.39 16.80 4.30
CA THR A 194 0.25 16.22 3.12
C THR A 194 -0.52 16.65 1.87
N LYS A 195 0.10 17.45 1.01
CA LYS A 195 -0.48 17.75 -0.30
C LYS A 195 -0.33 16.51 -1.18
N SER A 196 -1.43 16.06 -1.78
CA SER A 196 -1.43 14.88 -2.65
C SER A 196 -1.68 15.21 -4.12
N VAL A 197 -2.00 16.46 -4.47
CA VAL A 197 -2.32 16.87 -5.84
C VAL A 197 -1.61 18.18 -6.16
N LEU A 198 -0.92 18.24 -7.29
CA LEU A 198 -0.42 19.49 -7.85
C LEU A 198 -1.46 20.07 -8.82
N ARG A 199 -2.07 21.21 -8.45
CA ARG A 199 -2.88 22.00 -9.39
C ARG A 199 -1.98 23.05 -10.06
N GLY A 200 -1.61 22.80 -11.31
CA GLY A 200 -1.03 23.80 -12.20
C GLY A 200 -2.13 24.61 -12.89
N GLY A 201 -2.54 25.75 -12.32
CA GLY A 201 -3.44 26.70 -12.99
C GLY A 201 -4.85 26.17 -13.32
N ARG A 202 -5.47 26.72 -14.38
CA ARG A 202 -6.87 26.44 -14.79
C ARG A 202 -7.05 25.16 -15.63
N GLY A 203 -6.01 24.37 -15.90
CA GLY A 203 -6.11 23.23 -16.80
C GLY A 203 -5.08 22.13 -16.55
N ARG A 204 -5.59 20.98 -16.06
CA ARG A 204 -4.93 19.69 -15.84
C ARG A 204 -3.97 19.64 -14.63
N LEU A 205 -3.98 18.49 -13.96
CA LEU A 205 -3.09 18.16 -12.85
C LEU A 205 -1.67 17.92 -13.39
N SER A 206 -0.66 18.50 -12.77
CA SER A 206 0.73 18.17 -13.09
C SER A 206 1.09 16.86 -12.39
N PRO A 207 1.63 15.86 -13.10
CA PRO A 207 2.09 14.64 -12.45
C PRO A 207 3.33 14.92 -11.60
N VAL A 208 3.51 14.11 -10.57
CA VAL A 208 4.75 13.96 -9.81
C VAL A 208 5.53 12.83 -10.45
N GLU A 209 6.77 13.09 -10.86
CA GLU A 209 7.64 12.06 -11.39
C GLU A 209 8.41 11.36 -10.26
N VAL A 210 8.21 10.06 -10.12
CA VAL A 210 8.96 9.20 -9.20
C VAL A 210 9.65 8.14 -10.03
N ARG A 211 10.98 8.25 -10.18
CA ARG A 211 11.83 7.28 -10.90
C ARG A 211 11.26 6.89 -12.28
N GLY A 212 10.85 7.87 -13.09
CA GLY A 212 10.30 7.64 -14.44
C GLY A 212 8.81 7.24 -14.48
N ARG A 213 8.09 7.28 -13.35
CA ARG A 213 6.63 7.08 -13.29
C ARG A 213 5.92 8.40 -13.03
N GLU A 214 4.93 8.72 -13.85
CA GLU A 214 4.06 9.88 -13.65
C GLU A 214 2.87 9.55 -12.74
N LEU A 215 2.76 10.25 -11.61
CA LEU A 215 1.70 10.05 -10.62
C LEU A 215 0.91 11.33 -10.41
N TYR A 216 -0.41 11.30 -10.66
CA TYR A 216 -1.28 12.47 -10.48
C TYR A 216 -1.75 12.69 -9.04
N LYS A 217 -1.60 11.67 -8.20
CA LYS A 217 -1.89 11.74 -6.77
C LYS A 217 -0.78 11.05 -5.98
N LEU A 218 -0.03 11.83 -5.22
CA LEU A 218 1.02 11.33 -4.35
C LEU A 218 1.25 12.33 -3.22
N GLY A 219 1.10 11.87 -1.98
CA GLY A 219 1.41 12.61 -0.78
C GLY A 219 2.87 12.49 -0.41
N ALA A 220 3.15 12.23 0.86
CA ALA A 220 4.51 12.18 1.39
C ALA A 220 4.89 10.78 1.89
N LEU A 221 6.19 10.48 1.83
CA LEU A 221 6.82 9.36 2.53
C LEU A 221 7.46 9.89 3.80
N ILE A 222 6.89 9.55 4.95
CA ILE A 222 7.41 9.89 6.27
C ILE A 222 8.13 8.65 6.81
N GLY A 223 9.43 8.76 7.03
CA GLY A 223 10.26 7.64 7.46
C GLY A 223 9.91 7.10 8.86
N ARG A 224 10.36 5.87 9.14
CA ARG A 224 10.23 5.22 10.46
C ARG A 224 10.79 6.12 11.56
N GLY A 225 10.01 6.34 12.62
CA GLY A 225 10.39 7.16 13.78
C GLY A 225 10.62 8.65 13.48
N ALA A 226 10.33 9.11 12.25
CA ALA A 226 10.48 10.51 11.90
C ALA A 226 9.46 11.37 12.66
N ARG A 227 9.84 12.61 12.96
CA ARG A 227 8.95 13.59 13.54
C ARG A 227 8.75 14.74 12.57
N VAL A 228 7.49 15.15 12.38
CA VAL A 228 7.09 16.28 11.55
C VAL A 228 6.41 17.30 12.46
N ASP A 229 6.98 18.50 12.51
CA ASP A 229 6.56 19.56 13.43
C ASP A 229 5.15 20.07 13.13
N ALA A 230 4.49 20.58 14.17
CA ALA A 230 3.11 21.06 14.08
C ALA A 230 2.95 22.13 12.99
N GLY A 231 1.86 22.04 12.22
CA GLY A 231 1.55 23.01 11.15
C GLY A 231 2.38 22.85 9.87
N THR A 232 3.25 21.84 9.78
CA THR A 232 4.05 21.60 8.57
C THR A 232 3.18 21.18 7.38
N VAL A 233 3.50 21.75 6.21
CA VAL A 233 2.93 21.32 4.93
C VAL A 233 3.99 20.52 4.17
N LEU A 234 3.69 19.26 3.89
CA LEU A 234 4.52 18.38 3.07
C LEU A 234 4.06 18.45 1.61
N GLU A 235 5.01 18.65 0.72
CA GLU A 235 4.75 18.78 -0.71
C GLU A 235 4.50 17.41 -1.38
N PRO A 236 3.77 17.38 -2.51
CA PRO A 236 3.50 16.13 -3.23
C PRO A 236 4.79 15.39 -3.61
N GLY A 237 4.86 14.11 -3.27
CA GLY A 237 6.02 13.24 -3.50
C GLY A 237 7.21 13.46 -2.56
N GLN A 238 7.10 14.34 -1.56
CA GLN A 238 8.18 14.55 -0.60
C GLN A 238 8.56 13.24 0.09
N GLY A 239 9.87 12.94 0.14
CA GLY A 239 10.42 11.70 0.69
C GLY A 239 10.47 10.52 -0.30
N PHE A 240 9.76 10.56 -1.43
CA PHE A 240 9.79 9.49 -2.45
C PHE A 240 10.94 9.60 -3.45
N GLY A 241 11.92 10.48 -3.23
CA GLY A 241 13.03 10.69 -4.16
C GLY A 241 12.60 11.30 -5.49
N VAL A 242 11.61 12.20 -5.45
CA VAL A 242 11.12 12.93 -6.63
C VAL A 242 12.22 13.75 -7.29
N SER A 243 12.30 13.68 -8.62
CA SER A 243 12.93 14.72 -9.42
C SER A 243 11.96 15.90 -9.47
N SER A 244 12.37 17.07 -8.94
CA SER A 244 11.53 18.26 -8.98
C SER A 244 11.00 18.51 -10.40
N PRO A 245 9.70 18.80 -10.58
CA PRO A 245 9.25 19.39 -11.82
C PRO A 245 9.91 20.77 -11.94
N ALA A 246 10.56 21.01 -13.09
CA ALA A 246 11.08 22.31 -13.47
C ALA A 246 9.97 23.36 -13.60
#